data_AF-A0A7V9BHR4-F1
#
_entry.id   AF-A0A7V9BHR4-F1
#
_cell.length_a   1.000
_cell.length_b   1.000
_cell.length_c   1.000
_cell.angle_alpha   90.00
_cell.angle_beta   90.00
_cell.angle_gamma   90.00
#
_symmetry.space_group_name_H-M   'P 1'
#
loop_
_entity.id
_entity.type
_entity.pdbx_description
1 polymer ?
#
loop_
_entity_poly.entity_id
_entity_poly.type
_entity_poly.pdbx_seq_one_letter_code
_entity_poly.pdbx_strand_id
1 'polypeptide(L)'
;MKRTGGMCVALAFLALSACTLTAPRARVEPPATPGVQRPASTAESVRARGPLRVHPANPRYFTDDGVRAVYLTGSHTWPNLVDMGPGDPPPVFDFNAYLRWMKQYDHNFMRLWTWDNLLWDQTRQPLARNKSVFRVAPLPWARTGPGQALDGKPKFDLRKFDPEYFRRLRSRAEAAGATGIYVAVMLFEGWSKHRMPTHFERIRF
;
A
#
# COMPACT_ATOMS: atom_id res chain seq x y z
N MET A 1 28.51 35.61 63.66
CA MET A 1 29.94 35.25 63.75
C MET A 1 30.32 34.62 62.40
N LYS A 2 31.08 35.16 61.45
CA LYS A 2 31.97 36.33 61.25
C LYS A 2 31.83 36.69 59.73
N ARG A 3 31.48 37.93 59.37
CA ARG A 3 32.34 39.03 58.84
C ARG A 3 32.70 38.98 57.33
N THR A 4 32.16 39.97 56.59
CA THR A 4 32.82 40.96 55.68
C THR A 4 33.65 40.43 54.49
N GLY A 5 33.56 40.92 53.25
CA GLY A 5 33.30 42.27 52.75
C GLY A 5 34.45 42.65 51.80
N GLY A 6 34.19 43.44 50.74
CA GLY A 6 35.22 44.30 50.13
C GLY A 6 35.70 43.97 48.72
N MET A 7 35.32 44.82 47.78
CA MET A 7 35.86 45.05 46.43
C MET A 7 37.36 45.41 46.44
N CYS A 8 38.09 45.15 45.34
CA CYS A 8 38.60 46.19 44.40
C CYS A 8 39.72 45.70 43.44
N VAL A 9 39.57 46.11 42.16
CA VAL A 9 40.61 46.59 41.21
C VAL A 9 41.66 45.55 40.73
N ALA A 10 41.49 44.95 39.55
CA ALA A 10 41.89 45.42 38.20
C ALA A 10 43.41 45.41 37.92
N LEU A 11 43.82 44.58 36.95
CA LEU A 11 45.02 44.80 36.15
C LEU A 11 44.80 44.25 34.74
N ALA A 12 45.07 45.12 33.79
CA ALA A 12 44.78 45.01 32.38
C ALA A 12 45.80 44.13 31.63
N PHE A 13 45.33 43.45 30.59
CA PHE A 13 46.15 43.18 29.40
C PHE A 13 45.32 43.53 28.16
N LEU A 14 45.74 44.58 27.46
CA LEU A 14 45.32 44.87 26.10
C LEU A 14 45.82 43.77 25.16
N ALA A 15 44.95 43.24 24.31
CA ALA A 15 45.33 42.60 23.07
C ALA A 15 44.37 43.05 21.96
N LEU A 16 44.97 43.30 20.79
CA LEU A 16 44.46 44.09 19.68
C LEU A 16 43.16 43.59 19.04
N SER A 17 42.36 44.61 18.69
CA SER A 17 41.39 44.73 17.59
C SER A 17 41.49 43.72 16.44
N ALA A 18 40.34 43.12 16.10
CA ALA A 18 39.84 43.05 14.72
C ALA A 18 38.32 42.77 14.75
N CYS A 19 37.53 43.82 14.59
CA CYS A 19 36.10 43.75 14.39
C CYS A 19 35.84 43.27 12.95
N THR A 20 35.36 42.04 12.76
CA THR A 20 34.74 41.62 11.50
C THR A 20 33.25 41.32 11.76
N LEU A 21 32.40 42.23 11.26
CA LEU A 21 30.97 41.98 11.12
C LEU A 21 30.78 40.82 10.11
N THR A 22 30.47 39.63 10.61
CA THR A 22 29.97 38.55 9.74
C THR A 22 28.48 38.77 9.52
N ALA A 23 28.13 39.36 8.38
CA ALA A 23 26.73 39.45 7.94
C ALA A 23 26.13 38.04 7.79
N PRO A 24 24.85 37.83 8.14
CA PRO A 24 24.20 36.54 7.95
C PRO A 24 24.09 36.25 6.45
N ARG A 25 24.66 35.13 6.01
CA ARG A 25 24.57 34.67 4.62
C ARG A 25 23.11 34.28 4.36
N ALA A 26 22.42 35.08 3.56
CA ALA A 26 21.06 34.76 3.12
C ALA A 26 21.06 33.39 2.43
N ARG A 27 20.14 32.52 2.84
CA ARG A 27 19.86 31.25 2.19
C ARG A 27 19.23 31.57 0.84
N VAL A 28 19.98 31.38 -0.25
CA VAL A 28 19.40 31.42 -1.60
C VAL A 28 18.59 30.14 -1.77
N GLU A 29 17.27 30.25 -1.75
CA GLU A 29 16.40 29.16 -2.20
C GLU A 29 16.66 28.95 -3.71
N PRO A 30 16.85 27.70 -4.16
CA PRO A 30 16.89 27.42 -5.58
C PRO A 30 15.55 27.85 -6.20
N PRO A 31 15.54 28.41 -7.42
CA PRO A 31 14.30 28.82 -8.07
C PRO A 31 13.36 27.61 -8.12
N ALA A 32 12.11 27.84 -7.67
CA ALA A 32 11.05 26.86 -7.78
C ALA A 32 11.02 26.34 -9.22
N THR A 33 11.26 25.05 -9.41
CA THR A 33 11.06 24.43 -10.71
C THR A 33 9.61 24.72 -11.09
N PRO A 34 9.33 25.32 -12.27
CA PRO A 34 7.96 25.48 -12.71
C PRO A 34 7.30 24.12 -12.62
N GLY A 35 6.25 24.03 -11.81
CA GLY A 35 5.49 22.80 -11.70
C GLY A 35 5.11 22.40 -13.11
N VAL A 36 5.61 21.25 -13.57
CA VAL A 36 5.14 20.66 -14.82
C VAL A 36 3.67 20.38 -14.57
N GLN A 37 2.81 21.32 -14.96
CA GLN A 37 1.39 21.08 -15.06
C GLN A 37 1.26 20.02 -16.14
N ARG A 38 1.08 18.77 -15.69
CA ARG A 38 0.73 17.68 -16.59
C ARG A 38 -0.52 18.16 -17.33
N PRO A 39 -0.52 18.27 -18.67
CA PRO A 39 -1.74 18.62 -19.37
C PRO A 39 -2.81 17.64 -18.90
N ALA A 40 -3.96 18.17 -18.51
CA ALA A 40 -5.08 17.35 -18.09
C ALA A 40 -5.33 16.33 -19.21
N SER A 41 -5.09 15.05 -18.92
CA SER A 41 -5.42 13.98 -19.82
C SER A 41 -6.94 14.02 -19.98
N THR A 42 -7.41 14.55 -21.10
CA THR A 42 -8.81 14.51 -21.53
C THR A 42 -9.23 13.11 -22.00
N ALA A 43 -8.45 12.07 -21.68
CA ALA A 43 -8.92 10.70 -21.76
C ALA A 43 -10.05 10.55 -20.74
N GLU A 44 -11.27 10.84 -21.18
CA GLU A 44 -12.49 10.40 -20.51
C GLU A 44 -12.28 8.96 -20.06
N SER A 45 -12.65 8.66 -18.82
CA SER A 45 -12.57 7.30 -18.30
C SER A 45 -13.56 6.41 -19.04
N VAL A 46 -13.18 5.97 -20.23
CA VAL A 46 -13.97 5.02 -21.01
C VAL A 46 -13.97 3.73 -20.20
N ARG A 47 -15.17 3.30 -19.83
CA ARG A 47 -15.43 1.97 -19.26
C ARG A 47 -14.62 0.92 -20.03
N ALA A 48 -14.00 -0.02 -19.32
CA ALA A 48 -13.32 -1.13 -19.97
C ALA A 48 -14.33 -1.93 -20.81
N ARG A 49 -14.06 -2.12 -22.11
CA ARG A 49 -15.03 -2.75 -23.03
C ARG A 49 -14.96 -4.28 -23.06
N GLY A 50 -14.07 -4.85 -22.26
CA GLY A 50 -13.94 -6.28 -22.09
C GLY A 50 -12.53 -6.69 -21.69
N PRO A 51 -12.22 -7.99 -21.78
CA PRO A 51 -10.88 -8.49 -21.56
C PRO A 51 -9.87 -7.87 -22.52
N LEU A 52 -8.67 -7.59 -21.99
CA LEU A 52 -7.53 -7.18 -22.80
C LEU A 52 -7.09 -8.34 -23.70
N ARG A 53 -6.77 -8.01 -24.94
CA ARG A 53 -6.17 -8.90 -25.93
C ARG A 53 -4.96 -8.22 -26.56
N VAL A 54 -4.08 -9.00 -27.20
CA VAL A 54 -2.93 -8.46 -27.92
C VAL A 54 -3.42 -7.57 -29.07
N HIS A 55 -2.84 -6.40 -29.25
CA HIS A 55 -3.24 -5.47 -30.31
C HIS A 55 -2.82 -5.99 -31.69
N PRO A 56 -3.73 -6.08 -32.69
CA PRO A 56 -3.46 -6.77 -33.96
C PRO A 56 -2.38 -6.09 -34.80
N ALA A 57 -2.32 -4.75 -34.81
CA ALA A 57 -1.32 -4.00 -35.56
C ALA A 57 0.03 -3.82 -34.83
N ASN A 58 0.08 -4.07 -33.51
CA ASN A 58 1.31 -3.91 -32.73
C ASN A 58 1.27 -4.80 -31.49
N PRO A 59 1.89 -6.00 -31.52
CA PRO A 59 1.75 -7.00 -30.47
C PRO A 59 2.44 -6.61 -29.14
N ARG A 60 3.11 -5.47 -29.06
CA ARG A 60 3.68 -4.92 -27.83
C ARG A 60 2.64 -4.25 -26.92
N TYR A 61 1.45 -3.96 -27.44
CA TYR A 61 0.37 -3.30 -26.72
C TYR A 61 -0.86 -4.19 -26.59
N PHE A 62 -1.72 -3.86 -25.63
CA PHE A 62 -3.03 -4.46 -25.49
C PHE A 62 -4.11 -3.65 -26.23
N THR A 63 -5.28 -4.24 -26.40
CA THR A 63 -6.50 -3.58 -26.85
C THR A 63 -7.72 -4.25 -26.22
N ASP A 64 -8.81 -3.49 -26.05
CA ASP A 64 -10.12 -4.00 -25.61
C ASP A 64 -11.18 -3.89 -26.73
N ASP A 65 -10.91 -3.17 -27.82
CA ASP A 65 -11.78 -2.99 -29.00
C ASP A 65 -11.15 -3.47 -30.32
N GLY A 66 -9.87 -3.79 -30.36
CA GLY A 66 -9.15 -4.17 -31.58
C GLY A 66 -8.54 -3.01 -32.35
N VAL A 67 -8.77 -1.76 -31.91
CA VAL A 67 -8.42 -0.54 -32.64
C VAL A 67 -7.50 0.35 -31.82
N ARG A 68 -7.80 0.57 -30.54
CA ARG A 68 -7.03 1.44 -29.65
C ARG A 68 -6.00 0.65 -28.88
N ALA A 69 -4.76 1.14 -28.85
CA ALA A 69 -3.73 0.64 -27.95
C ALA A 69 -4.05 1.05 -26.51
N VAL A 70 -3.98 0.10 -25.60
CA VAL A 70 -4.10 0.30 -24.15
C VAL A 70 -2.71 0.15 -23.54
N TYR A 71 -2.22 1.25 -22.95
CA TYR A 71 -1.01 1.25 -22.15
C TYR A 71 -1.38 1.16 -20.67
N LEU A 72 -0.84 0.17 -19.96
CA LEU A 72 -1.20 -0.10 -18.57
C LEU A 72 -0.34 0.73 -17.61
N THR A 73 -1.01 1.59 -16.86
CA THR A 73 -0.45 2.40 -15.77
C THR A 73 -1.19 2.03 -14.50
N GLY A 74 -0.46 1.59 -13.47
CA GLY A 74 -1.13 0.98 -12.34
C GLY A 74 -0.44 1.12 -11.01
N SER A 75 -1.25 0.96 -9.98
CA SER A 75 -0.81 0.83 -8.59
C SER A 75 -1.58 -0.32 -7.95
N HIS A 76 -1.06 -0.86 -6.86
CA HIS A 76 -1.74 -1.87 -6.08
C HIS A 76 -1.41 -1.72 -4.61
N THR A 77 -2.31 -2.24 -3.77
CA THR A 77 -2.10 -2.38 -2.33
C THR A 77 -2.58 -3.76 -1.91
N TRP A 78 -2.24 -4.17 -0.69
CA TRP A 78 -2.52 -5.51 -0.18
C TRP A 78 -4.01 -5.76 0.12
N PRO A 79 -4.77 -4.83 0.74
CA PRO A 79 -6.17 -5.06 1.07
C PRO A 79 -7.15 -4.83 -0.11
N ASN A 80 -6.64 -4.74 -1.34
CA ASN A 80 -7.49 -4.35 -2.46
C ASN A 80 -8.40 -5.46 -3.00
N LEU A 81 -8.28 -6.71 -2.52
CA LEU A 81 -9.30 -7.76 -2.69
C LEU A 81 -9.87 -8.25 -1.36
N VAL A 82 -9.00 -8.57 -0.40
CA VAL A 82 -9.37 -8.97 0.97
C VAL A 82 -9.16 -7.82 1.94
N ASP A 83 -9.86 -7.77 3.05
CA ASP A 83 -9.58 -6.81 4.12
C ASP A 83 -8.38 -7.29 4.95
N MET A 84 -7.58 -6.34 5.43
CA MET A 84 -6.39 -6.62 6.22
C MET A 84 -6.20 -5.56 7.31
N GLY A 85 -6.01 -6.01 8.55
CA GLY A 85 -5.74 -5.12 9.68
C GLY A 85 -5.72 -5.84 11.03
N PRO A 86 -5.47 -5.12 12.14
CA PRO A 86 -5.31 -5.73 13.46
C PRO A 86 -6.62 -6.20 14.11
N GLY A 87 -7.78 -5.76 13.62
CA GLY A 87 -9.11 -6.15 14.13
C GLY A 87 -9.54 -7.56 13.73
N ASP A 88 -10.57 -8.09 14.41
CA ASP A 88 -11.25 -9.35 14.06
C ASP A 88 -12.79 -9.16 14.10
N PRO A 89 -13.48 -8.97 12.95
CA PRO A 89 -12.93 -9.00 11.59
C PRO A 89 -11.98 -7.82 11.31
N PRO A 90 -11.09 -7.95 10.30
CA PRO A 90 -10.23 -6.85 9.88
C PRO A 90 -11.06 -5.65 9.41
N PRO A 91 -10.52 -4.41 9.51
CA PRO A 91 -11.20 -3.21 9.07
C PRO A 91 -11.50 -3.28 7.57
N VAL A 92 -12.72 -2.89 7.19
CA VAL A 92 -13.17 -2.89 5.80
C VAL A 92 -12.35 -1.94 4.95
N PHE A 93 -11.84 -2.41 3.82
CA PHE A 93 -11.14 -1.58 2.85
C PHE A 93 -12.14 -0.79 1.99
N ASP A 94 -12.02 0.55 1.99
CA ASP A 94 -12.81 1.41 1.10
C ASP A 94 -12.29 1.32 -0.34
N PHE A 95 -12.80 0.33 -1.07
CA PHE A 95 -12.44 0.07 -2.46
C PHE A 95 -12.86 1.22 -3.39
N ASN A 96 -13.96 1.91 -3.11
CA ASN A 96 -14.44 3.01 -3.95
C ASN A 96 -13.54 4.24 -3.82
N ALA A 97 -13.07 4.56 -2.59
CA ALA A 97 -12.06 5.59 -2.39
C ALA A 97 -10.77 5.24 -3.11
N TYR A 98 -10.35 3.97 -3.07
CA TYR A 98 -9.17 3.52 -3.79
C TYR A 98 -9.31 3.66 -5.33
N LEU A 99 -10.47 3.36 -5.92
CA LEU A 99 -10.72 3.60 -7.34
C LEU A 99 -10.65 5.10 -7.67
N ARG A 100 -11.26 5.97 -6.86
CA ARG A 100 -11.17 7.44 -7.05
C ARG A 100 -9.72 7.92 -6.99
N TRP A 101 -8.95 7.43 -6.01
CA TRP A 101 -7.53 7.74 -5.89
C TRP A 101 -6.74 7.28 -7.12
N MET A 102 -6.96 6.06 -7.61
CA MET A 102 -6.32 5.57 -8.84
C MET A 102 -6.59 6.49 -10.04
N LYS A 103 -7.85 6.95 -10.18
CA LYS A 103 -8.24 7.86 -11.26
C LYS A 103 -7.56 9.22 -11.17
N GLN A 104 -7.33 9.76 -9.97
CA GLN A 104 -6.61 11.03 -9.79
C GLN A 104 -5.17 10.98 -10.35
N TYR A 105 -4.57 9.80 -10.42
CA TYR A 105 -3.22 9.59 -10.95
C TYR A 105 -3.21 8.99 -12.37
N ASP A 106 -4.34 8.99 -13.07
CA ASP A 106 -4.50 8.37 -14.40
C ASP A 106 -4.04 6.90 -14.42
N HIS A 107 -4.29 6.17 -13.34
CA HIS A 107 -4.09 4.72 -13.30
C HIS A 107 -5.30 4.00 -13.89
N ASN A 108 -5.02 2.98 -14.70
CA ASN A 108 -5.99 2.12 -15.37
C ASN A 108 -5.74 0.63 -15.11
N PHE A 109 -4.81 0.27 -14.21
CA PHE A 109 -4.51 -1.12 -13.91
C PHE A 109 -4.24 -1.34 -12.41
N MET A 110 -4.74 -2.46 -11.87
CA MET A 110 -4.35 -2.96 -10.56
C MET A 110 -4.22 -4.47 -10.56
N ARG A 111 -3.44 -4.98 -9.61
CA ARG A 111 -3.43 -6.40 -9.25
C ARG A 111 -4.20 -6.61 -7.96
N LEU A 112 -5.21 -7.48 -7.98
CA LEU A 112 -5.99 -7.86 -6.80
C LEU A 112 -5.27 -8.94 -6.00
N TRP A 113 -4.99 -8.67 -4.73
CA TRP A 113 -4.21 -9.54 -3.85
C TRP A 113 -5.08 -10.51 -3.05
N THR A 114 -4.98 -11.81 -3.35
CA THR A 114 -5.77 -12.87 -2.69
C THR A 114 -5.40 -13.11 -1.22
N TRP A 115 -4.11 -13.07 -0.88
CA TRP A 115 -3.55 -13.51 0.42
C TRP A 115 -3.97 -14.94 0.80
N ASP A 116 -3.03 -15.88 0.84
CA ASP A 116 -3.32 -17.26 1.26
C ASP A 116 -3.19 -17.45 2.78
N ASN A 117 -2.85 -16.39 3.51
CA ASN A 117 -2.56 -16.43 4.94
C ASN A 117 -3.61 -15.71 5.76
N LEU A 118 -4.03 -16.35 6.84
CA LEU A 118 -4.96 -15.79 7.82
C LEU A 118 -4.38 -14.68 8.66
N LEU A 119 -3.09 -14.80 8.95
CA LEU A 119 -2.37 -13.95 9.88
C LEU A 119 -1.07 -13.50 9.25
N TRP A 120 -0.79 -12.21 9.40
CA TRP A 120 0.52 -11.65 9.18
C TRP A 120 1.05 -11.09 10.50
N ASP A 121 1.88 -11.89 11.17
CA ASP A 121 2.51 -11.54 12.44
C ASP A 121 3.78 -10.72 12.19
N GLN A 122 3.66 -9.39 12.30
CA GLN A 122 4.80 -8.49 12.17
C GLN A 122 5.63 -8.38 13.46
N THR A 123 5.14 -8.89 14.60
CA THR A 123 5.83 -8.73 15.89
C THR A 123 7.22 -9.36 15.87
N ARG A 124 7.33 -10.49 15.14
CA ARG A 124 8.55 -11.28 14.97
C ARG A 124 9.43 -10.83 13.81
N GLN A 125 8.99 -9.88 13.00
CA GLN A 125 9.79 -9.37 11.89
C GLN A 125 10.75 -8.28 12.37
N PRO A 126 12.08 -8.43 12.22
CA PRO A 126 13.05 -7.45 12.69
C PRO A 126 12.84 -6.05 12.11
N LEU A 127 12.43 -5.98 10.84
CA LEU A 127 12.27 -4.73 10.08
C LEU A 127 10.83 -4.17 10.09
N ALA A 128 9.91 -4.76 10.84
CA ALA A 128 8.54 -4.26 10.89
C ALA A 128 8.48 -2.93 11.65
N ARG A 129 8.03 -1.87 10.93
CA ARG A 129 7.81 -0.53 11.50
C ARG A 129 6.75 -0.51 12.60
N ASN A 130 5.75 -1.38 12.51
CA ASN A 130 4.72 -1.54 13.52
C ASN A 130 4.65 -3.01 13.95
N LYS A 131 4.64 -3.25 15.26
CA LYS A 131 4.58 -4.59 15.84
C LYS A 131 3.11 -4.93 16.07
N SER A 132 2.48 -5.55 15.08
CA SER A 132 1.08 -5.93 15.14
C SER A 132 0.83 -7.25 14.41
N VAL A 133 -0.22 -7.96 14.82
CA VAL A 133 -0.71 -9.14 14.11
C VAL A 133 -1.88 -8.72 13.26
N PHE A 134 -1.70 -8.78 11.95
CA PHE A 134 -2.74 -8.47 10.97
C PHE A 134 -3.55 -9.73 10.69
N ARG A 135 -4.87 -9.60 10.64
CA ARG A 135 -5.80 -10.63 10.17
C ARG A 135 -6.21 -10.32 8.74
N VAL A 136 -6.56 -11.37 8.01
CA VAL A 136 -7.00 -11.30 6.62
C VAL A 136 -8.33 -12.01 6.45
N ALA A 137 -9.30 -11.34 5.83
CA ALA A 137 -10.60 -11.90 5.51
C ALA A 137 -11.31 -11.11 4.39
N PRO A 138 -12.24 -11.69 3.63
CA PRO A 138 -12.58 -13.11 3.58
C PRO A 138 -11.50 -13.92 2.84
N LEU A 139 -11.51 -15.25 3.00
CA LEU A 139 -10.66 -16.18 2.22
C LEU A 139 -11.53 -17.04 1.29
N PRO A 140 -10.96 -17.70 0.26
CA PRO A 140 -11.77 -18.43 -0.73
C PRO A 140 -12.58 -19.61 -0.19
N TRP A 141 -12.17 -20.21 0.93
CA TRP A 141 -12.78 -21.42 1.49
C TRP A 141 -13.64 -21.09 2.71
N ALA A 142 -14.75 -21.81 2.89
CA ALA A 142 -15.65 -21.60 4.00
C ALA A 142 -15.06 -22.14 5.31
N ARG A 143 -15.22 -21.41 6.42
CA ARG A 143 -14.87 -21.90 7.78
C ARG A 143 -15.97 -22.76 8.38
N THR A 144 -16.24 -23.88 7.74
CA THR A 144 -17.25 -24.87 8.18
C THR A 144 -16.68 -26.28 8.29
N GLY A 145 -15.35 -26.42 8.26
CA GLY A 145 -14.69 -27.71 8.38
C GLY A 145 -14.74 -28.25 9.82
N PRO A 146 -14.59 -29.57 10.01
CA PRO A 146 -14.59 -30.18 11.32
C PRO A 146 -13.34 -29.79 12.13
N GLY A 147 -13.50 -29.58 13.43
CA GLY A 147 -12.41 -29.26 14.35
C GLY A 147 -12.05 -27.78 14.40
N GLN A 148 -11.07 -27.46 15.26
CA GLN A 148 -10.65 -26.09 15.55
C GLN A 148 -9.29 -25.79 14.88
N ALA A 149 -9.19 -24.64 14.23
CA ALA A 149 -7.94 -24.09 13.70
C ALA A 149 -7.15 -23.35 14.80
N LEU A 150 -5.90 -22.97 14.51
CA LEU A 150 -5.01 -22.32 15.49
C LEU A 150 -5.47 -20.94 15.96
N ASP A 151 -6.43 -20.33 15.26
CA ASP A 151 -7.05 -19.08 15.65
C ASP A 151 -8.35 -19.27 16.46
N GLY A 152 -8.64 -20.50 16.89
CA GLY A 152 -9.81 -20.84 17.70
C GLY A 152 -11.12 -20.95 16.92
N LYS A 153 -11.13 -20.68 15.62
CA LYS A 153 -12.30 -20.77 14.74
C LYS A 153 -12.37 -22.14 14.07
N PRO A 154 -13.51 -22.54 13.46
CA PRO A 154 -13.57 -23.76 12.67
C PRO A 154 -12.49 -23.78 11.58
N LYS A 155 -11.99 -24.98 11.29
CA LYS A 155 -11.11 -25.21 10.13
C LYS A 155 -11.82 -24.86 8.83
N PHE A 156 -11.03 -24.62 7.79
CA PHE A 156 -11.57 -24.44 6.45
C PHE A 156 -12.08 -25.77 5.88
N ASP A 157 -13.26 -25.77 5.26
CA ASP A 157 -13.70 -26.86 4.40
C ASP A 157 -13.25 -26.57 2.97
N LEU A 158 -12.17 -27.23 2.54
CA LEU A 158 -11.59 -27.04 1.20
C LEU A 158 -12.46 -27.62 0.07
N ARG A 159 -13.61 -28.20 0.38
CA ARG A 159 -14.61 -28.62 -0.62
C ARG A 159 -15.71 -27.59 -0.79
N LYS A 160 -15.73 -26.53 0.04
CA LYS A 160 -16.78 -25.51 0.06
C LYS A 160 -16.19 -24.11 -0.05
N PHE A 161 -16.54 -23.41 -1.11
CA PHE A 161 -16.18 -22.02 -1.26
C PHE A 161 -16.94 -21.11 -0.30
N ASP A 162 -16.29 -20.03 0.14
CA ASP A 162 -16.96 -18.93 0.84
C ASP A 162 -17.61 -18.00 -0.19
N PRO A 163 -18.96 -17.90 -0.23
CA PRO A 163 -19.64 -17.03 -1.19
C PRO A 163 -19.28 -15.55 -1.00
N GLU A 164 -18.87 -15.10 0.19
CA GLU A 164 -18.48 -13.71 0.41
C GLU A 164 -17.25 -13.33 -0.43
N TYR A 165 -16.24 -14.20 -0.45
CA TYR A 165 -15.00 -13.98 -1.20
C TYR A 165 -15.27 -13.78 -2.69
N PHE A 166 -16.05 -14.68 -3.30
CA PHE A 166 -16.32 -14.62 -4.74
C PHE A 166 -17.29 -13.50 -5.12
N ARG A 167 -18.28 -13.20 -4.26
CA ARG A 167 -19.13 -12.02 -4.44
C ARG A 167 -18.29 -10.74 -4.42
N ARG A 168 -17.33 -10.64 -3.50
CA ARG A 168 -16.41 -9.50 -3.38
C ARG A 168 -15.47 -9.39 -4.58
N LEU A 169 -14.88 -10.50 -5.02
CA LEU A 169 -14.05 -10.53 -6.23
C LEU A 169 -14.83 -10.00 -7.44
N ARG A 170 -16.05 -10.50 -7.63
CA ARG A 170 -16.94 -10.07 -8.72
C ARG A 170 -17.26 -8.59 -8.62
N SER A 171 -17.72 -8.10 -7.46
CA SER A 171 -18.12 -6.71 -7.29
C SER A 171 -16.94 -5.73 -7.48
N ARG A 172 -15.74 -6.09 -7.00
CA ARG A 172 -14.54 -5.26 -7.17
C ARG A 172 -14.08 -5.21 -8.63
N ALA A 173 -14.14 -6.34 -9.35
CA ALA A 173 -13.83 -6.37 -10.78
C ALA A 173 -14.85 -5.55 -11.61
N GLU A 174 -16.14 -5.65 -11.30
CA GLU A 174 -17.19 -4.87 -11.97
C GLU A 174 -17.03 -3.36 -11.72
N ALA A 175 -16.79 -2.96 -10.47
CA ALA A 175 -16.56 -1.57 -10.12
C ALA A 175 -15.31 -0.99 -10.81
N ALA A 176 -14.21 -1.75 -10.83
CA ALA A 176 -13.01 -1.34 -11.55
C ALA A 176 -13.28 -1.18 -13.06
N GLY A 177 -13.91 -2.18 -13.69
CA GLY A 177 -14.26 -2.13 -15.10
C GLY A 177 -15.15 -0.95 -15.47
N ALA A 178 -16.15 -0.62 -14.62
CA ALA A 178 -17.02 0.54 -14.79
C ALA A 178 -16.25 1.88 -14.79
N THR A 179 -15.10 1.94 -14.12
CA THR A 179 -14.23 3.14 -14.06
C THR A 179 -13.06 3.11 -15.06
N GLY A 180 -13.04 2.13 -15.96
CA GLY A 180 -11.98 1.96 -16.96
C GLY A 180 -10.67 1.42 -16.36
N ILE A 181 -10.73 0.72 -15.23
CA ILE A 181 -9.58 0.09 -14.58
C ILE A 181 -9.60 -1.41 -14.83
N TYR A 182 -8.52 -1.92 -15.41
CA TYR A 182 -8.26 -3.34 -15.61
C TYR A 182 -7.71 -3.99 -14.35
N VAL A 183 -8.09 -5.24 -14.15
CA VAL A 183 -7.75 -6.02 -12.96
C VAL A 183 -7.03 -7.30 -13.35
N ALA A 184 -5.85 -7.53 -12.78
CA ALA A 184 -5.23 -8.85 -12.72
C ALA A 184 -5.63 -9.55 -11.41
N VAL A 185 -6.32 -10.68 -11.49
CA VAL A 185 -6.71 -11.48 -10.33
C VAL A 185 -5.60 -12.45 -9.97
N MET A 186 -5.03 -12.32 -8.76
CA MET A 186 -4.09 -13.32 -8.26
C MET A 186 -4.84 -14.57 -7.79
N LEU A 187 -4.44 -15.74 -8.29
CA LEU A 187 -4.97 -17.03 -7.84
C LEU A 187 -4.21 -17.56 -6.63
N PHE A 188 -2.89 -17.34 -6.61
CA PHE A 188 -1.98 -17.79 -5.56
C PHE A 188 -1.01 -16.68 -5.21
N GLU A 189 -0.53 -16.69 -3.97
CA GLU A 189 0.56 -15.84 -3.50
C GLU A 189 1.65 -16.69 -2.85
N GLY A 190 2.87 -16.16 -2.76
CA GLY A 190 4.03 -16.83 -2.18
C GLY A 190 4.85 -15.97 -1.23
N TRP A 191 4.31 -14.81 -0.83
CA TRP A 191 4.95 -13.83 0.03
C TRP A 191 5.26 -14.40 1.42
N SER A 192 4.31 -15.10 2.05
CA SER A 192 4.54 -15.73 3.36
C SER A 192 5.59 -16.83 3.31
N LYS A 193 5.58 -17.64 2.26
CA LYS A 193 6.48 -18.79 2.09
C LYS A 193 7.95 -18.37 2.06
N HIS A 194 8.27 -17.23 1.46
CA HIS A 194 9.65 -16.77 1.34
C HIS A 194 10.15 -16.00 2.57
N ARG A 195 9.27 -15.33 3.31
CA ARG A 195 9.68 -14.39 4.38
C ARG A 195 9.37 -14.85 5.79
N MET A 196 8.72 -15.99 5.97
CA MET A 196 8.34 -16.52 7.29
C MET A 196 8.76 -18.01 7.40
N PRO A 197 9.99 -18.32 7.82
CA PRO A 197 10.53 -19.68 7.81
C PRO A 197 9.74 -20.71 8.64
N THR A 198 9.04 -20.29 9.70
CA THR A 198 8.26 -21.17 10.60
C THR A 198 6.76 -21.17 10.31
N HIS A 199 6.34 -20.61 9.17
CA HIS A 199 4.94 -20.33 8.89
C HIS A 199 4.07 -21.58 8.71
N PHE A 200 4.62 -22.63 8.08
CA PHE A 200 3.90 -23.89 7.88
C PHE A 200 3.67 -24.67 9.18
N GLU A 201 4.45 -24.43 10.23
CA GLU A 201 4.23 -25.06 11.54
C GLU A 201 2.91 -24.60 12.17
N ARG A 202 2.36 -23.46 11.70
CA ARG A 202 1.07 -22.91 12.11
C ARG A 202 -0.07 -23.17 11.11
N ILE A 203 0.21 -23.84 10.00
CA ILE A 203 -0.80 -24.28 9.02
C ILE A 203 -0.80 -25.81 9.02
N ARG A 204 -1.20 -26.42 10.13
CA ARG A 204 -1.60 -27.83 10.12
C ARG A 204 -3.10 -27.89 9.81
N PHE A 205 -3.43 -28.45 8.64
CA PHE A 205 -4.80 -28.69 8.18
C PHE A 205 -5.58 -29.57 9.15
#